data_AF-A0A2W5X0E7-F1
#
_entry.id   AF-A0A2W5X0E7-F1
#
_cell.length_a   1.000
_cell.length_b   1.000
_cell.length_c   1.000
_cell.angle_alpha   90.00
_cell.angle_beta   90.00
_cell.angle_gamma   90.00
#
_symmetry.space_group_name_H-M   'P 1'
#
loop_
_entity.id
_entity.type
_entity.pdbx_description
1 polymer ?
#
loop_
_entity_poly.entity_id
_entity_poly.type
_entity_poly.pdbx_seq_one_letter_code
_entity_poly.pdbx_strand_id
1 'polypeptide(L)'
;MILSSIAFAVLAFAQPVLAGFPPPRTIQTYRTGVGAVVFWDATPYVERFVARGTPSAEALTALKSEAIRLFVSRAMQLSGSERHLRLIVSFARTGAINARYQTRTIEGVQDLLFLDGGLRKKMHFARDWERIASRGIPPAGVRLTVNRDAVDRMSQ
;
A
#
# COMPACT_ATOMS: atom_id res chain seq x y z
N MET A 1 -18.50 -35.69 -35.73
CA MET A 1 -17.36 -34.86 -36.16
C MET A 1 -17.95 -33.56 -36.68
N ILE A 2 -17.76 -32.38 -36.08
CA ILE A 2 -16.52 -31.71 -35.70
C ILE A 2 -16.76 -30.87 -34.43
N LEU A 3 -15.72 -30.79 -33.58
CA LEU A 3 -15.66 -30.06 -32.31
C LEU A 3 -15.87 -28.54 -32.51
N SER A 4 -16.66 -27.88 -31.65
CA SER A 4 -16.61 -26.43 -31.46
C SER A 4 -15.87 -26.10 -30.16
N SER A 5 -14.82 -25.33 -30.35
CA SER A 5 -13.76 -25.00 -29.40
C SER A 5 -14.23 -24.28 -28.15
N ILE A 6 -13.68 -24.69 -27.01
CA ILE A 6 -13.74 -24.00 -25.72
C ILE A 6 -12.92 -22.71 -25.84
N ALA A 7 -13.59 -21.57 -25.76
CA ALA A 7 -12.93 -20.28 -25.58
C ALA A 7 -12.39 -20.19 -24.15
N PHE A 8 -11.11 -20.50 -23.95
CA PHE A 8 -10.37 -20.13 -22.75
C PHE A 8 -10.14 -18.61 -22.77
N ALA A 9 -11.02 -17.85 -22.13
CA ALA A 9 -10.74 -16.46 -21.79
C ALA A 9 -9.64 -16.46 -20.71
N VAL A 10 -8.47 -15.96 -21.09
CA VAL A 10 -7.30 -15.80 -20.22
C VAL A 10 -7.66 -14.85 -19.07
N LEU A 11 -7.80 -15.38 -17.86
CA LEU A 11 -7.73 -14.61 -16.63
C LEU A 11 -6.28 -14.15 -16.44
N ALA A 12 -5.94 -13.00 -17.04
CA ALA A 12 -4.67 -12.33 -16.77
C ALA A 12 -4.71 -11.82 -15.32
N PHE A 13 -4.00 -12.54 -14.44
CA PHE A 13 -3.77 -12.11 -13.06
C PHE A 13 -3.05 -10.77 -13.06
N ALA A 14 -3.77 -9.70 -12.69
CA ALA A 14 -3.20 -8.40 -12.45
C ALA A 14 -2.32 -8.40 -11.19
N GLN A 15 -1.13 -9.02 -11.22
CA GLN A 15 -0.06 -8.82 -10.21
C GLN A 15 1.41 -8.87 -10.72
N PRO A 16 1.79 -8.38 -11.93
CA PRO A 16 3.21 -8.17 -12.26
C PRO A 16 3.74 -6.76 -11.95
N VAL A 17 2.88 -5.80 -11.59
CA VAL A 17 3.27 -4.37 -11.49
C VAL A 17 4.35 -4.13 -10.43
N LEU A 18 4.32 -4.86 -9.32
CA LEU A 18 5.29 -4.72 -8.22
C LEU A 18 6.47 -5.71 -8.32
N ALA A 19 6.54 -6.52 -9.38
CA ALA A 19 7.66 -7.42 -9.58
C ALA A 19 8.97 -6.60 -9.72
N GLY A 20 9.93 -6.89 -8.85
CA GLY A 20 11.22 -6.20 -8.79
C GLY A 20 11.20 -4.87 -8.01
N PHE A 21 10.12 -4.52 -7.31
CA PHE A 21 10.13 -3.46 -6.30
C PHE A 21 10.81 -3.95 -5.02
N PRO A 22 11.45 -3.06 -4.24
CA PRO A 22 12.02 -3.43 -2.95
C PRO A 22 10.90 -3.86 -1.98
N PRO A 23 11.17 -4.73 -0.99
CA PRO A 23 10.18 -5.04 0.03
C PRO A 23 9.73 -3.77 0.78
N PRO A 24 8.46 -3.66 1.17
CA PRO A 24 7.96 -2.49 1.87
C PRO A 24 8.67 -2.33 3.22
N ARG A 25 9.24 -1.14 3.45
CA ARG A 25 9.99 -0.84 4.68
C ARG A 25 9.11 -0.09 5.67
N THR A 26 8.79 -0.73 6.79
CA THR A 26 8.19 -0.05 7.93
C THR A 26 9.25 0.79 8.64
N ILE A 27 9.04 2.10 8.76
CA ILE A 27 9.98 3.01 9.44
C ILE A 27 9.76 2.98 10.94
N GLN A 28 8.50 2.97 11.37
CA GLN A 28 8.17 3.10 12.78
C GLN A 28 6.89 2.34 13.11
N THR A 29 6.88 1.70 14.28
CA THR A 29 5.68 1.10 14.86
C THR A 29 5.51 1.69 16.25
N TYR A 30 4.46 2.46 16.45
CA TYR A 30 4.04 2.94 17.76
C TYR A 30 3.02 1.98 18.32
N ARG A 31 3.22 1.53 19.56
CA ARG A 31 2.23 0.75 20.30
C ARG A 31 1.67 1.62 21.40
N THR A 32 0.37 1.84 21.36
CA THR A 32 -0.39 2.51 22.41
C THR A 32 -1.22 1.46 23.14
N GLY A 33 -1.71 1.78 24.35
CA GLY A 33 -2.62 0.87 25.07
C GLY A 33 -3.92 0.54 24.31
N VAL A 34 -4.23 1.28 23.24
CA VAL A 34 -5.44 1.12 22.42
C VAL A 34 -5.15 0.39 21.10
N GLY A 35 -3.94 0.52 20.56
CA GLY A 35 -3.57 -0.10 19.28
C GLY A 35 -2.20 0.28 18.75
N ALA A 36 -1.87 -0.24 17.57
CA ALA A 36 -0.61 -0.01 16.89
C ALA A 36 -0.76 0.95 15.71
N VAL A 37 0.22 1.83 15.52
CA VAL A 37 0.35 2.68 14.33
C VAL A 37 1.64 2.32 13.61
N VAL A 38 1.54 1.99 12.33
CA VAL A 38 2.63 1.55 11.47
C VAL A 38 2.86 2.60 10.38
N PHE A 39 4.10 3.02 10.19
CA PHE A 39 4.49 3.95 9.13
C PHE A 39 5.25 3.21 8.04
N TRP A 40 4.77 3.25 6.81
CA TRP A 40 5.44 2.69 5.63
C TRP A 40 6.00 3.79 4.74
N ASP A 41 7.32 3.72 4.50
CA ASP A 41 8.01 4.52 3.49
C ASP A 41 7.73 4.00 2.07
N ALA A 42 6.86 4.70 1.34
CA ALA A 42 6.56 4.43 -0.05
C ALA A 42 7.51 5.17 -1.02
N THR A 43 8.49 5.95 -0.55
CA THR A 43 9.41 6.70 -1.42
C THR A 43 10.05 5.82 -2.50
N PRO A 44 10.63 4.64 -2.18
CA PRO A 44 11.25 3.80 -3.21
C PRO A 44 10.27 3.25 -4.25
N TYR A 45 8.98 3.16 -3.89
CA TYR A 45 7.94 2.72 -4.81
C TYR A 45 7.56 3.87 -5.74
N VAL A 46 7.31 5.05 -5.19
CA VAL A 46 7.00 6.26 -5.96
C VAL A 46 8.11 6.57 -6.96
N GLU A 47 9.38 6.56 -6.51
CA GLU A 47 10.54 6.77 -7.39
C GLU A 47 10.57 5.78 -8.57
N ARG A 48 10.25 4.51 -8.32
CA ARG A 48 10.21 3.48 -9.39
C ARG A 48 9.04 3.65 -10.33
N PHE A 49 7.85 4.04 -9.85
CA PHE A 49 6.71 4.32 -10.71
C PHE A 49 6.99 5.51 -11.63
N VAL A 50 7.59 6.58 -11.09
CA VAL A 50 8.01 7.75 -11.85
C VAL A 50 9.07 7.36 -12.89
N ALA A 51 10.12 6.64 -12.49
CA ALA A 51 11.18 6.20 -13.41
C ALA A 51 10.66 5.30 -14.55
N ARG A 52 9.59 4.54 -14.31
CA ARG A 52 8.93 3.68 -15.31
C ARG A 52 7.87 4.41 -16.14
N GLY A 53 7.58 5.68 -15.88
CA GLY A 53 6.48 6.42 -16.53
C GLY A 53 5.11 5.78 -16.28
N THR A 54 4.93 5.11 -15.14
CA THR A 54 3.66 4.43 -14.82
C THR A 54 2.57 5.47 -14.57
N PRO A 55 1.37 5.33 -15.17
CA PRO A 55 0.25 6.23 -14.91
C PRO A 55 -0.08 6.31 -13.42
N SER A 56 -0.37 7.51 -12.91
CA SER A 56 -0.60 7.74 -11.47
C SER A 56 -1.73 6.89 -10.89
N ALA A 57 -2.77 6.60 -11.67
CA ALA A 57 -3.88 5.73 -11.26
C ALA A 57 -3.45 4.27 -11.06
N GLU A 58 -2.57 3.76 -11.92
CA GLU A 58 -2.01 2.41 -11.81
C GLU A 58 -1.05 2.31 -10.64
N ALA A 59 -0.16 3.30 -10.50
CA ALA A 59 0.76 3.41 -9.37
C ALA A 59 0.01 3.45 -8.04
N LEU A 60 -1.04 4.27 -7.93
CA LEU A 60 -1.88 4.36 -6.75
C LEU A 60 -2.60 3.03 -6.45
N THR A 61 -3.08 2.33 -7.48
CA THR A 61 -3.75 1.03 -7.32
C THR A 61 -2.78 -0.03 -6.80
N ALA A 62 -1.55 -0.04 -7.30
CA ALA A 62 -0.49 -0.92 -6.82
C ALA A 62 -0.09 -0.60 -5.36
N LEU A 63 0.10 0.69 -5.03
CA LEU A 63 0.39 1.14 -3.66
C LEU A 63 -0.72 0.76 -2.68
N LYS A 64 -2.00 0.92 -3.06
CA LYS A 64 -3.14 0.49 -2.24
C LYS A 64 -3.09 -1.01 -1.97
N SER A 65 -2.85 -1.80 -3.00
CA SER A 65 -2.80 -3.26 -2.89
C SER A 65 -1.69 -3.71 -1.93
N GLU A 66 -0.50 -3.10 -2.04
CA GLU A 66 0.62 -3.40 -1.14
C GLU A 66 0.36 -2.93 0.29
N ALA A 67 -0.24 -1.74 0.46
CA ALA A 67 -0.64 -1.23 1.78
C ALA A 67 -1.62 -2.18 2.48
N ILE A 68 -2.60 -2.72 1.74
CA ILE A 68 -3.58 -3.67 2.28
C ILE A 68 -2.88 -4.98 2.68
N ARG A 69 -1.98 -5.51 1.85
CA ARG A 69 -1.18 -6.70 2.18
C ARG A 69 -0.34 -6.48 3.45
N LEU A 70 0.33 -5.34 3.53
CA LEU A 70 1.14 -4.98 4.70
C LEU A 70 0.27 -4.85 5.95
N PHE A 71 -0.89 -4.20 5.84
CA PHE A 71 -1.85 -4.07 6.95
C PHE A 71 -2.27 -5.45 7.48
N VAL A 72 -2.69 -6.36 6.60
CA VAL A 72 -3.11 -7.72 7.00
C VAL A 72 -1.97 -8.49 7.65
N SER A 73 -0.78 -8.47 7.03
CA SER A 73 0.42 -9.13 7.57
C SER A 73 0.77 -8.62 8.98
N ARG A 74 0.72 -7.30 9.19
CA ARG A 74 0.97 -6.69 10.50
C ARG A 74 -0.14 -6.99 11.50
N ALA A 75 -1.40 -6.98 11.07
CA ALA A 75 -2.53 -7.26 11.94
C ALA A 75 -2.41 -8.65 12.58
N MET A 76 -1.97 -9.66 11.83
CA MET A 76 -1.75 -11.02 12.33
C MET A 76 -0.62 -11.14 13.36
N GLN A 77 0.30 -10.17 13.41
CA GLN A 77 1.44 -10.14 14.33
C GLN A 77 1.15 -9.36 15.62
N LEU A 78 -0.05 -8.76 15.74
CA LEU A 78 -0.41 -7.99 16.93
C LEU A 78 -0.74 -8.90 18.11
N SER A 79 -0.44 -8.39 19.29
CA SER A 79 -0.81 -9.03 20.55
C SER A 79 -2.32 -9.02 20.73
N GLY A 80 -2.87 -10.02 21.41
CA GLY A 80 -4.33 -10.10 21.66
C GLY A 80 -4.92 -8.97 22.52
N SER A 81 -4.08 -8.08 23.09
CA SER A 81 -4.48 -6.86 23.79
C SER A 81 -4.64 -5.65 22.87
N GLU A 82 -3.98 -5.63 21.72
CA GLU A 82 -4.07 -4.54 20.74
C GLU A 82 -5.39 -4.68 19.95
N ARG A 83 -6.25 -3.66 20.01
CA ARG A 83 -7.59 -3.70 19.40
C ARG A 83 -7.73 -2.80 18.19
N HIS A 84 -6.64 -2.19 17.75
CA HIS A 84 -6.64 -1.24 16.65
C HIS A 84 -5.31 -1.27 15.93
N LEU A 85 -5.36 -1.18 14.60
CA LEU A 85 -4.19 -0.99 13.76
C LEU A 85 -4.47 0.16 12.80
N ARG A 86 -3.50 1.06 12.71
CA ARG A 86 -3.43 2.07 11.66
C ARG A 86 -2.14 1.89 10.87
N LEU A 87 -2.23 1.86 9.55
CA LEU A 87 -1.09 1.93 8.65
C LEU A 87 -1.14 3.29 7.94
N ILE A 88 -0.07 4.07 8.04
CA ILE A 88 0.12 5.33 7.34
C ILE A 88 1.17 5.09 6.27
N VAL A 89 0.84 5.41 5.03
CA VAL A 89 1.73 5.27 3.88
C VAL A 89 2.15 6.66 3.47
N SER A 90 3.43 6.93 3.62
CA SER A 90 4.00 8.24 3.35
C SER A 90 5.18 8.13 2.40
N PHE A 91 5.48 9.22 1.71
CA PHE A 91 6.68 9.33 0.89
C PHE A 91 7.35 10.67 1.13
N ALA A 92 8.68 10.67 1.07
CA ALA A 92 9.47 11.89 1.07
C ALA A 92 9.46 12.46 -0.35
N ARG A 93 9.10 13.74 -0.48
CA ARG A 93 9.30 14.45 -1.75
C ARG A 93 10.72 14.99 -1.74
N THR A 94 11.46 14.75 -2.81
CA THR A 94 12.71 15.49 -3.05
C THR A 94 12.38 16.58 -4.06
N GLY A 95 12.53 17.84 -3.67
CA GLY A 95 12.44 18.96 -4.59
C GLY A 95 13.53 18.82 -5.64
N ALA A 96 13.25 19.29 -6.87
CA ALA A 96 14.13 19.17 -8.03
C ALA A 96 15.61 19.39 -7.68
N ILE A 97 16.47 18.48 -8.15
CA ILE A 97 17.92 18.63 -8.04
C ILE A 97 18.29 19.94 -8.74
N ASN A 98 18.62 20.96 -7.96
CA ASN A 98 19.14 22.20 -8.51
C ASN A 98 20.51 21.85 -9.11
N ALA A 99 20.64 21.83 -10.44
CA ALA A 99 21.84 21.34 -11.14
C ALA A 99 23.14 22.07 -10.74
N ARG A 100 23.03 23.19 -10.00
CA ARG A 100 24.14 24.03 -9.53
C ARG A 100 24.64 23.67 -8.13
N TYR A 101 23.80 23.05 -7.30
CA TYR A 101 24.15 22.64 -5.93
C TYR A 101 23.46 21.31 -5.66
N GLN A 102 24.24 20.22 -5.54
CA GLN A 102 23.78 18.85 -5.27
C GLN A 102 23.10 18.66 -3.90
N THR A 103 22.52 19.71 -3.33
CA THR A 103 21.76 19.67 -2.09
C THR A 103 20.33 19.23 -2.42
N ARG A 104 20.05 17.93 -2.21
CA ARG A 104 18.68 17.39 -2.23
C ARG A 104 17.86 18.16 -1.20
N THR A 105 17.02 19.08 -1.65
CA THR A 105 16.10 19.78 -0.76
C THR A 105 14.95 18.83 -0.51
N ILE A 106 14.83 18.29 0.71
CA ILE A 106 13.72 17.39 1.08
C ILE A 106 12.47 18.27 1.22
N GLU A 107 11.57 18.20 0.24
CA GLU A 107 10.26 18.87 0.27
C GLU A 107 9.28 18.07 1.14
N GLY A 108 9.64 17.85 2.41
CA GLY A 108 8.77 17.25 3.41
C GLY A 108 8.33 15.80 3.15
N VAL A 109 7.62 15.26 4.15
CA VAL A 109 6.96 13.94 4.09
C VAL A 109 5.48 14.16 3.81
N GLN A 110 4.93 13.46 2.82
CA GLN A 110 3.50 13.52 2.49
C GLN A 110 2.84 12.18 2.73
N ASP A 111 1.72 12.19 3.44
CA ASP A 111 0.88 11.02 3.64
C ASP A 111 0.01 10.80 2.40
N LEU A 112 0.21 9.68 1.73
CA LEU A 112 -0.45 9.32 0.47
C LEU A 112 -1.78 8.60 0.73
N LEU A 113 -1.78 7.66 1.67
CA LEU A 113 -2.98 6.95 2.10
C LEU A 113 -2.82 6.43 3.52
N PHE A 114 -3.94 6.10 4.14
CA PHE A 114 -3.96 5.42 5.43
C PHE A 114 -5.04 4.33 5.46
N LEU A 115 -4.70 3.23 6.14
CA LEU A 115 -5.61 2.13 6.45
C LEU A 115 -5.86 2.10 7.95
N ASP A 116 -7.11 2.07 8.34
CA ASP A 116 -7.53 2.06 9.74
C ASP A 116 -8.50 0.91 9.99
N GLY A 117 -8.25 0.08 11.00
CA GLY A 117 -9.12 -1.05 11.31
C GLY A 117 -9.14 -1.39 12.79
N GLY A 118 -10.35 -1.61 13.32
CA GLY A 118 -10.56 -2.17 14.64
C GLY A 118 -10.35 -3.69 14.63
N LEU A 119 -9.51 -4.18 15.53
CA LEU A 119 -9.20 -5.60 15.72
C LEU A 119 -9.99 -6.11 16.92
N ARG A 120 -10.84 -7.11 16.71
CA ARG A 120 -11.61 -7.74 17.80
C ARG A 120 -10.84 -8.91 18.38
N LYS A 121 -10.97 -9.16 19.69
CA LYS A 121 -10.34 -10.28 20.43
C LYS A 121 -10.69 -11.69 19.90
N LYS A 122 -11.67 -11.77 19.00
CA LYS A 122 -12.12 -12.96 18.25
C LYS A 122 -12.41 -12.63 16.78
N MET A 123 -11.81 -11.55 16.26
CA MET A 123 -11.65 -11.42 14.83
C MET A 123 -10.70 -12.56 14.47
N HIS A 124 -11.26 -13.74 14.21
CA HIS A 124 -10.65 -14.57 13.21
C HIS A 124 -10.51 -13.60 12.04
N PHE A 125 -9.27 -13.20 11.72
CA PHE A 125 -8.97 -12.68 10.39
C PHE A 125 -9.72 -13.64 9.49
N ALA A 126 -10.87 -13.20 8.96
CA ALA A 126 -11.80 -14.15 8.37
C ALA A 126 -10.97 -14.93 7.36
N ARG A 127 -11.22 -16.23 7.15
CA ARG A 127 -10.38 -17.11 6.31
C ARG A 127 -10.04 -16.53 4.92
N ASP A 128 -10.71 -15.44 4.58
CA ASP A 128 -10.72 -14.72 3.33
C ASP A 128 -9.91 -13.42 3.37
N TRP A 129 -9.42 -12.93 4.52
CA TRP A 129 -8.68 -11.66 4.60
C TRP A 129 -7.46 -11.64 3.70
N GLU A 130 -6.62 -12.66 3.77
CA GLU A 130 -5.46 -12.79 2.88
C GLU A 130 -5.88 -12.90 1.41
N ARG A 131 -6.96 -13.64 1.13
CA ARG A 131 -7.53 -13.83 -0.21
C ARG A 131 -8.17 -12.56 -0.78
N ILE A 132 -8.76 -11.72 0.06
CA ILE A 132 -9.38 -10.45 -0.31
C ILE A 132 -8.28 -9.39 -0.47
N ALA A 133 -7.31 -9.37 0.44
CA ALA A 133 -6.14 -8.50 0.40
C ALA A 133 -5.25 -8.77 -0.82
N SER A 134 -5.09 -10.03 -1.23
CA SER A 134 -4.36 -10.38 -2.45
C SER A 134 -5.02 -9.82 -3.71
N ARG A 135 -6.30 -9.45 -3.66
CA ARG A 135 -7.03 -8.76 -4.74
C ARG A 135 -7.00 -7.24 -4.61
N GLY A 136 -6.26 -6.69 -3.64
CA GLY A 136 -6.21 -5.24 -3.37
C GLY A 136 -7.49 -4.67 -2.78
N ILE A 137 -8.36 -5.52 -2.22
CA ILE A 137 -9.62 -5.10 -1.59
C ILE A 137 -9.40 -5.01 -0.08
N PRO A 138 -9.76 -3.89 0.59
CA PRO A 138 -9.71 -3.80 2.03
C PRO A 138 -10.64 -4.85 2.67
N PRO A 139 -10.17 -5.66 3.63
CA PRO A 139 -11.04 -6.60 4.33
C PRO A 139 -12.14 -5.90 5.14
N ALA A 140 -13.20 -6.63 5.47
CA ALA A 140 -14.30 -6.09 6.26
C ALA A 140 -13.82 -5.49 7.60
N GLY A 141 -14.24 -4.26 7.89
CA GLY A 141 -13.81 -3.52 9.09
C GLY A 141 -12.52 -2.72 8.93
N VAL A 142 -11.87 -2.77 7.76
CA VAL A 142 -10.73 -1.92 7.40
C VAL A 142 -11.20 -0.79 6.49
N ARG A 143 -10.87 0.45 6.85
CA ARG A 143 -11.15 1.65 6.08
C ARG A 143 -9.87 2.13 5.40
N LEU A 144 -9.87 2.19 4.08
CA LEU A 144 -8.84 2.84 3.28
C LEU A 144 -9.24 4.29 3.01
N THR A 145 -8.36 5.24 3.32
CA THR A 145 -8.53 6.64 2.95
C THR A 145 -7.34 7.09 2.13
N VAL A 146 -7.60 7.82 1.07
CA VAL A 146 -6.57 8.35 0.16
C VAL A 146 -6.51 9.86 0.31
N ASN A 147 -5.31 10.40 0.44
CA ASN A 147 -5.08 11.84 0.42
C ASN A 147 -5.03 12.31 -1.04
N ARG A 148 -6.08 12.98 -1.52
CA ARG A 148 -6.18 13.40 -2.92
C ARG A 148 -5.11 14.42 -3.29
N ASP A 149 -4.80 15.35 -2.39
CA ASP A 149 -3.77 16.36 -2.62
C ASP A 149 -2.39 15.74 -2.85
N ALA A 150 -2.08 14.65 -2.12
CA ALA A 150 -0.83 13.91 -2.30
C ALA A 150 -0.81 13.12 -3.62
N VAL A 151 -1.96 12.59 -4.06
CA VAL A 151 -2.08 11.87 -5.34
C VAL A 151 -1.90 12.82 -6.52
N ASP A 152 -2.54 13.99 -6.49
CA ASP A 152 -2.45 14.97 -7.57
C ASP A 152 -0.99 15.46 -7.72
N ARG A 153 -0.28 15.64 -6.60
CA ARG A 153 1.15 16.01 -6.59
C ARG A 153 2.09 14.89 -7.04
N MET A 154 1.67 13.63 -6.99
CA MET A 154 2.44 12.51 -7.54
C MET A 154 2.41 12.49 -9.09
N SER A 155 1.45 13.18 -9.70
CA SER A 155 1.30 13.27 -11.16
C SER A 155 2.04 14.46 -11.79
N GLN A 156 2.58 15.36 -10.95
CA GLN A 156 3.35 16.54 -11.36
C GLN A 156 4.85 16.23 -11.36
#